data_AF-Q0HXW8-F1
#
_entry.id   AF-Q0HXW8-F1
#
_cell.length_a   1.000
_cell.length_b   1.000
_cell.length_c   1.000
_cell.angle_alpha   90.00
_cell.angle_beta   90.00
_cell.angle_gamma   90.00
#
_symmetry.space_group_name_H-M   'P 1'
#
loop_
_entity.id
_entity.type
_entity.pdbx_description
1 polymer ?
#
loop_
_entity_poly.entity_id
_entity_poly.type
_entity_poly.pdbx_seq_one_letter_code
_entity_poly.pdbx_strand_id
1 'polypeptide(L)'
;MSRKPVFFSFHFDNDVMRVQQIRNIGALEGNNPVSANEWETVKRGGAKSIENWINENFKYKQCVIVLIGEETASRPWVQYEIKKAWNDGKPIFGIYIHNIKCPRNGTSTKGRNPFEQFTLEDGRKLSSVVRCYDLSTNDAYNDLARNMQQWVETAIAQRK
;
A
#
# COMPACT_ATOMS: atom_id res chain seq x y z
N MET A 1 -12.33 18.14 -7.88
CA MET A 1 -10.91 17.76 -7.84
C MET A 1 -10.79 16.39 -8.49
N SER A 2 -9.93 16.23 -9.50
CA SER A 2 -9.69 14.94 -10.15
C SER A 2 -9.09 14.00 -9.12
N ARG A 3 -9.73 12.86 -8.86
CA ARG A 3 -9.20 11.92 -7.88
C ARG A 3 -7.96 11.25 -8.48
N LYS A 4 -6.91 11.06 -7.68
CA LYS A 4 -5.61 10.59 -8.19
C LYS A 4 -5.58 9.06 -8.24
N PRO A 5 -5.17 8.43 -9.36
CA PRO A 5 -5.10 6.98 -9.45
C PRO A 5 -3.97 6.46 -8.56
N VAL A 6 -4.31 5.73 -7.50
CA VAL A 6 -3.33 5.11 -6.58
C VAL A 6 -3.31 3.59 -6.71
N PHE A 7 -2.17 3.01 -6.35
CA PHE A 7 -2.00 1.57 -6.15
C PHE A 7 -1.92 1.27 -4.66
N PHE A 8 -2.68 0.29 -4.19
CA PHE A 8 -2.60 -0.20 -2.81
C PHE A 8 -1.81 -1.51 -2.78
N SER A 9 -0.64 -1.48 -2.13
CA SER A 9 0.19 -2.66 -1.84
C SER A 9 -0.12 -3.15 -0.43
N PHE A 10 -0.49 -4.42 -0.27
CA PHE A 10 -0.90 -4.99 1.03
C PHE A 10 -0.82 -6.51 1.03
N HIS A 11 -0.96 -7.11 2.22
CA HIS A 11 -1.05 -8.55 2.35
C HIS A 11 -2.48 -9.04 2.06
N PHE A 12 -2.71 -9.61 0.88
CA PHE A 12 -4.03 -10.04 0.43
C PHE A 12 -4.73 -10.99 1.40
N ASP A 13 -4.04 -12.00 1.94
CA ASP A 13 -4.71 -13.04 2.72
C ASP A 13 -5.19 -12.55 4.11
N ASN A 14 -4.44 -11.66 4.78
CA ASN A 14 -4.79 -11.17 6.11
C ASN A 14 -5.55 -9.84 6.10
N ASP A 15 -5.26 -8.96 5.14
CA ASP A 15 -5.70 -7.57 5.20
C ASP A 15 -6.78 -7.20 4.19
N VAL A 16 -7.20 -8.12 3.30
CA VAL A 16 -8.21 -7.83 2.26
C VAL A 16 -9.48 -7.15 2.82
N MET A 17 -9.99 -7.61 3.96
CA MET A 17 -11.21 -7.05 4.57
C MET A 17 -10.97 -5.66 5.19
N ARG A 18 -9.78 -5.40 5.75
CA ARG A 18 -9.40 -4.05 6.22
C ARG A 18 -9.24 -3.11 5.04
N VAL A 19 -8.57 -3.57 3.99
CA VAL A 19 -8.34 -2.80 2.77
C VAL A 19 -9.64 -2.49 2.03
N GLN A 20 -10.62 -3.40 2.03
CA GLN A 20 -11.96 -3.10 1.50
C GLN A 20 -12.62 -1.90 2.21
N GLN A 21 -12.50 -1.79 3.54
CA GLN A 21 -13.01 -0.63 4.26
C GLN A 21 -12.27 0.65 3.89
N ILE A 22 -10.95 0.59 3.77
CA ILE A 22 -10.11 1.71 3.33
C ILE A 22 -10.51 2.19 1.94
N ARG A 23 -10.77 1.25 1.03
CA ARG A 23 -11.24 1.53 -0.33
C ARG A 23 -12.61 2.19 -0.34
N ASN A 24 -13.50 1.82 0.57
CA ASN A 24 -14.84 2.40 0.67
C ASN A 24 -14.87 3.86 1.16
N ILE A 25 -13.76 4.38 1.70
CA ILE A 25 -13.64 5.79 2.10
C ILE A 25 -13.84 6.74 0.91
N GLY A 26 -13.61 6.27 -0.33
CA GLY A 26 -13.97 7.02 -1.54
C GLY A 26 -13.12 8.27 -1.83
N ALA A 27 -12.03 8.46 -1.08
CA ALA A 27 -11.13 9.60 -1.20
C ALA A 27 -10.22 9.58 -2.45
N LEU A 28 -10.08 8.43 -3.14
CA LEU A 28 -9.17 8.25 -4.29
C LEU A 28 -9.83 7.53 -5.48
N GLU A 29 -9.43 7.85 -6.71
CA GLU A 29 -9.87 7.17 -7.96
C GLU A 29 -8.90 6.05 -8.29
N GLY A 30 -9.32 5.12 -9.13
CA GLY A 30 -8.57 3.89 -9.43
C GLY A 30 -8.93 2.71 -8.54
N ASN A 31 -10.09 2.81 -7.90
CA ASN A 31 -10.66 1.89 -6.93
C ASN A 31 -11.39 0.69 -7.57
N ASN A 32 -10.86 0.12 -8.67
CA ASN A 32 -11.41 -1.14 -9.15
C ASN A 32 -10.85 -2.25 -8.25
N PRO A 33 -11.69 -2.86 -7.40
CA PRO A 33 -11.22 -3.93 -6.55
C PRO A 33 -10.81 -5.08 -7.44
N VAL A 34 -9.56 -5.49 -7.33
CA VAL A 34 -9.16 -6.81 -7.83
C VAL A 34 -9.87 -7.78 -6.92
N SER A 35 -10.84 -8.48 -7.49
CA SER A 35 -11.60 -9.49 -6.78
C SER A 35 -10.64 -10.58 -6.30
N ALA A 36 -10.99 -11.25 -5.20
CA ALA A 36 -10.20 -12.39 -4.73
C ALA A 36 -10.02 -13.43 -5.85
N ASN A 37 -11.03 -13.62 -6.70
CA ASN A 37 -11.00 -14.54 -7.83
C ASN A 37 -9.99 -14.13 -8.92
N GLU A 38 -9.94 -12.84 -9.27
CA GLU A 38 -8.93 -12.33 -10.20
C GLU A 38 -7.53 -12.48 -9.62
N TRP A 39 -7.34 -12.18 -8.34
CA TRP A 39 -6.07 -12.37 -7.66
C TRP A 39 -5.63 -13.84 -7.64
N GLU A 40 -6.54 -14.77 -7.34
CA GLU A 40 -6.24 -16.22 -7.43
C GLU A 40 -5.85 -16.64 -8.85
N THR A 41 -6.49 -16.07 -9.87
CA THR A 41 -6.18 -16.35 -11.27
C THR A 41 -4.77 -15.86 -11.62
N VAL A 42 -4.42 -14.64 -11.20
CA VAL A 42 -3.07 -14.07 -11.37
C VAL A 42 -2.04 -14.93 -10.63
N LYS A 43 -2.33 -15.36 -9.39
CA LYS A 43 -1.46 -16.26 -8.61
C LYS A 43 -1.24 -17.61 -9.29
N ARG A 44 -2.28 -18.22 -9.86
CA ARG A 44 -2.19 -19.49 -10.61
C ARG A 44 -1.30 -19.38 -11.84
N GLY A 45 -1.22 -18.20 -12.45
CA GLY A 45 -0.32 -17.92 -13.57
C GLY A 45 1.17 -17.88 -13.19
N GLY A 46 1.51 -18.04 -11.90
CA GLY A 46 2.89 -18.06 -11.40
C GLY A 46 3.54 -16.68 -11.30
N ALA A 47 4.83 -16.67 -10.96
CA ALA A 47 5.57 -15.44 -10.64
C ALA A 47 5.56 -14.41 -11.78
N LYS A 48 5.73 -14.86 -13.03
CA LYS A 48 5.73 -13.98 -14.22
C LYS A 48 4.38 -13.32 -14.45
N SER A 49 3.28 -14.03 -14.19
CA SER A 49 1.93 -13.47 -14.32
C SER A 49 1.66 -12.41 -13.26
N ILE A 50 2.13 -12.62 -12.02
CA ILE A 50 2.02 -11.63 -10.95
C ILE A 50 2.86 -10.39 -11.28
N GLU A 51 4.09 -10.57 -11.74
CA GLU A 51 4.96 -9.47 -12.17
C GLU A 51 4.34 -8.65 -13.31
N ASN A 52 3.83 -9.29 -14.35
CA ASN A 52 3.14 -8.62 -15.46
C ASN A 52 1.92 -7.85 -14.97
N TRP A 53 1.11 -8.47 -14.12
CA TRP A 53 -0.07 -7.83 -13.53
C TRP A 53 0.32 -6.59 -12.70
N ILE A 54 1.39 -6.67 -11.88
CA ILE A 54 1.91 -5.51 -11.14
C ILE A 54 2.36 -4.41 -12.11
N ASN A 55 3.10 -4.76 -13.16
CA ASN A 55 3.59 -3.81 -14.17
C ASN A 55 2.46 -3.07 -14.88
N GLU A 56 1.42 -3.79 -15.30
CA GLU A 56 0.24 -3.21 -15.95
C GLU A 56 -0.54 -2.30 -15.00
N ASN A 57 -0.75 -2.74 -13.75
CA ASN A 57 -1.44 -1.95 -12.75
C ASN A 57 -0.63 -0.71 -12.37
N PHE A 58 0.70 -0.77 -12.33
CA PHE A 58 1.56 0.37 -12.00
C PHE A 58 1.54 1.47 -13.06
N LYS A 59 1.35 1.12 -14.34
CA LYS A 59 1.50 2.04 -15.48
C LYS A 59 0.63 3.29 -15.36
N TYR A 60 -0.62 3.13 -14.92
CA TYR A 60 -1.60 4.22 -14.85
C TYR A 60 -1.70 4.87 -13.46
N LYS A 61 -0.94 4.40 -12.47
CA LYS A 61 -1.02 4.87 -11.09
C LYS A 61 0.06 5.92 -10.81
N GLN A 62 -0.38 7.01 -10.20
CA GLN A 62 0.45 8.17 -9.85
C GLN A 62 1.15 8.02 -8.51
N CYS A 63 0.63 7.18 -7.60
CA CYS A 63 1.22 6.97 -6.29
C CYS A 63 0.98 5.52 -5.81
N VAL A 64 1.95 4.98 -5.07
CA VAL A 64 1.89 3.67 -4.43
C VAL A 64 1.74 3.85 -2.92
N ILE A 65 0.73 3.23 -2.34
CA ILE A 65 0.42 3.27 -0.92
C ILE A 65 0.60 1.87 -0.36
N VAL A 66 1.55 1.68 0.54
CA VAL A 66 1.77 0.41 1.22
C VAL A 66 0.94 0.39 2.50
N LEU A 67 -0.07 -0.48 2.57
CA LEU A 67 -0.91 -0.66 3.74
C LEU A 67 -0.30 -1.73 4.64
N ILE A 68 0.32 -1.28 5.73
CA ILE A 68 1.18 -2.07 6.61
C ILE A 68 0.33 -2.67 7.74
N GLY A 69 -0.01 -3.94 7.57
CA GLY A 69 -0.48 -4.84 8.62
C GLY A 69 0.69 -5.58 9.29
N GLU A 70 0.36 -6.48 10.21
CA GLU A 70 1.31 -7.26 11.02
C GLU A 70 2.38 -7.97 10.19
N GLU A 71 1.96 -8.64 9.12
CA GLU A 71 2.82 -9.50 8.29
C GLU A 71 3.16 -8.89 6.93
N THR A 72 2.76 -7.65 6.64
CA THR A 72 2.92 -7.06 5.30
C THR A 72 4.39 -6.98 4.87
N ALA A 73 5.30 -6.70 5.81
CA ALA A 73 6.71 -6.56 5.53
C ALA A 73 7.42 -7.88 5.14
N SER A 74 6.87 -9.05 5.49
CA SER A 74 7.48 -10.34 5.12
C SER A 74 7.05 -10.84 3.74
N ARG A 75 6.17 -10.10 3.03
CA ARG A 75 5.58 -10.59 1.79
C ARG A 75 6.45 -10.24 0.58
N PRO A 76 6.83 -11.26 -0.24
CA PRO A 76 7.77 -11.05 -1.34
C PRO A 76 7.21 -10.13 -2.43
N TRP A 77 5.89 -10.20 -2.69
CA TRP A 77 5.25 -9.32 -3.66
C TRP A 77 5.18 -7.87 -3.21
N VAL A 78 4.95 -7.63 -1.91
CA VAL A 78 5.03 -6.28 -1.34
C VAL A 78 6.45 -5.72 -1.48
N GLN A 79 7.47 -6.54 -1.21
CA GLN A 79 8.87 -6.15 -1.39
C GLN A 79 9.18 -5.82 -2.87
N TYR A 80 8.67 -6.62 -3.80
CA TYR A 80 8.80 -6.38 -5.23
C TYR A 80 8.13 -5.06 -5.65
N GLU A 81 6.90 -4.81 -5.18
CA GLU A 81 6.14 -3.59 -5.47
C GLU A 81 6.86 -2.34 -4.95
N ILE A 82 7.43 -2.39 -3.74
CA ILE A 82 8.21 -1.30 -3.15
C ILE A 82 9.46 -1.03 -3.99
N LYS A 83 10.23 -2.08 -4.30
CA LYS A 83 11.45 -1.96 -5.11
C LYS A 83 11.15 -1.37 -6.49
N LYS A 84 10.10 -1.86 -7.13
CA LYS A 84 9.66 -1.38 -8.44
C LYS A 84 9.22 0.07 -8.37
N ALA A 85 8.37 0.44 -7.41
CA ALA A 85 7.89 1.81 -7.26
C ALA A 85 9.04 2.80 -7.09
N TRP A 86 10.01 2.44 -6.26
CA TRP A 86 11.21 3.25 -6.03
C TRP A 86 12.05 3.40 -7.30
N ASN A 87 12.33 2.30 -7.99
CA ASN A 87 13.13 2.30 -9.23
C ASN A 87 12.44 3.06 -10.37
N ASP A 88 11.11 2.98 -10.46
CA ASP A 88 10.29 3.70 -11.44
C ASP A 88 10.11 5.20 -11.08
N GLY A 89 10.71 5.67 -9.97
CA GLY A 89 10.56 7.05 -9.49
C GLY A 89 9.12 7.42 -9.16
N LYS A 90 8.31 6.44 -8.75
CA LYS A 90 6.92 6.64 -8.36
C LYS A 90 6.85 7.08 -6.90
N PRO A 91 6.04 8.10 -6.57
CA PRO A 91 5.72 8.46 -5.21
C PRO A 91 5.24 7.24 -4.42
N ILE A 92 5.90 6.95 -3.29
CA ILE A 92 5.56 5.83 -2.41
C ILE A 92 5.54 6.28 -0.95
N PHE A 93 4.58 5.77 -0.18
CA PHE A 93 4.52 5.92 1.27
C PHE A 93 3.78 4.76 1.93
N GLY A 94 3.92 4.63 3.25
CA GLY A 94 3.26 3.59 4.04
C GLY A 94 2.15 4.14 4.94
N ILE A 95 1.14 3.31 5.24
CA ILE A 95 0.11 3.56 6.25
C ILE A 95 -0.03 2.32 7.11
N TYR A 96 0.14 2.43 8.42
CA TYR A 96 -0.14 1.34 9.33
C TYR A 96 -1.64 1.16 9.52
N ILE A 97 -2.16 -0.03 9.19
CA ILE A 97 -3.60 -0.33 9.19
C ILE A 97 -4.04 -1.23 10.36
N HIS A 98 -3.14 -1.47 11.31
CA HIS A 98 -3.39 -2.36 12.46
C HIS A 98 -4.55 -1.90 13.36
N ASN A 99 -4.78 -0.59 13.44
CA ASN A 99 -5.89 0.02 14.18
C ASN A 99 -7.24 -0.04 13.44
N ILE A 100 -7.25 -0.45 12.16
CA ILE A 100 -8.50 -0.67 11.43
C ILE A 100 -9.06 -2.04 11.81
N LYS A 101 -10.26 -2.02 12.40
CA LYS A 101 -10.97 -3.23 12.79
C LYS A 101 -11.31 -4.05 11.56
N CYS A 102 -10.77 -5.26 11.47
CA CYS A 102 -11.23 -6.27 10.52
C CYS A 102 -12.57 -6.83 11.02
N PRO A 103 -13.62 -6.92 10.18
CA PRO A 103 -14.91 -7.50 10.59
C PRO A 103 -14.79 -8.94 11.09
N ARG A 104 -13.76 -9.67 10.61
CA ARG A 104 -13.51 -11.07 10.98
C ARG A 104 -12.58 -11.22 12.19
N ASN A 105 -11.52 -10.41 12.25
CA ASN A 105 -10.38 -10.64 13.15
C ASN A 105 -10.12 -9.50 14.14
N GLY A 106 -10.91 -8.41 14.13
CA GLY A 106 -10.67 -7.23 14.97
C GLY A 106 -9.41 -6.44 14.56
N THR A 107 -8.81 -5.72 15.52
CA THR A 107 -7.53 -5.01 15.35
C THR A 107 -6.36 -5.99 15.32
N SER A 108 -5.26 -5.65 14.64
CA SER A 108 -4.03 -6.45 14.65
C SER A 108 -2.93 -5.78 15.46
N THR A 109 -1.81 -6.49 15.63
CA THR A 109 -0.58 -5.86 16.11
C THR A 109 0.04 -4.99 15.00
N LYS A 110 0.85 -4.01 15.40
CA LYS A 110 1.58 -3.16 14.46
C LYS A 110 2.71 -3.96 13.81
N GLY A 111 2.69 -4.05 12.48
CA GLY A 111 3.75 -4.71 11.72
C GLY A 111 5.05 -3.92 11.65
N ARG A 112 6.10 -4.59 11.17
CA ARG A 112 7.40 -3.95 10.90
C ARG A 112 7.30 -2.99 9.72
N ASN A 113 8.14 -1.96 9.70
CA ASN A 113 8.25 -1.07 8.56
C ASN A 113 8.87 -1.83 7.36
N PRO A 114 8.15 -2.00 6.24
CA PRO A 114 8.68 -2.72 5.08
C PRO A 114 9.85 -1.99 4.41
N PHE A 115 9.95 -0.66 4.56
CA PHE A 115 11.01 0.14 3.95
C PHE A 115 12.37 -0.02 4.65
N GLU A 116 12.44 -0.58 5.87
CA GLU A 116 13.71 -0.83 6.57
C GLU A 116 14.56 -1.93 5.91
N GLN A 117 13.92 -2.76 5.10
CA GLN A 117 14.56 -3.88 4.42
C GLN A 117 15.40 -3.44 3.22
N PHE A 118 15.19 -2.21 2.74
CA PHE A 118 15.86 -1.68 1.56
C PHE A 118 16.96 -0.68 1.95
N THR A 119 18.11 -0.81 1.32
CA THR A 119 19.23 0.12 1.46
C THR A 119 19.44 0.80 0.10
N LEU A 120 19.55 2.12 0.12
CA LEU A 120 19.83 2.97 -1.03
C LEU A 120 21.30 2.88 -1.43
N GLU A 121 21.63 3.33 -2.64
CA GLU A 121 23.01 3.33 -3.16
C GLU A 121 23.98 4.15 -2.30
N ASP A 122 23.47 5.17 -1.61
CA ASP A 122 24.23 6.02 -0.67
C ASP A 122 24.38 5.42 0.74
N GLY A 123 23.93 4.18 0.94
CA GLY A 123 24.00 3.47 2.22
C GLY A 123 22.87 3.78 3.20
N ARG A 124 21.99 4.76 2.92
CA ARG A 124 20.84 5.06 3.79
C ARG A 124 19.74 4.01 3.65
N LYS A 125 18.92 3.84 4.68
CA LYS A 125 17.71 3.02 4.59
C LYS A 125 16.61 3.74 3.83
N LEU A 126 15.84 3.01 3.04
CA LEU A 126 14.68 3.58 2.34
C LEU A 126 13.66 4.18 3.32
N SER A 127 13.53 3.59 4.52
CA SER A 127 12.72 4.12 5.61
C SER A 127 13.13 5.51 6.12
N SER A 128 14.36 5.98 5.81
CA SER A 128 14.78 7.35 6.13
C SER A 128 14.24 8.40 5.17
N VAL A 129 13.78 7.98 3.99
CA VAL A 129 13.26 8.86 2.94
C VAL A 129 11.75 8.68 2.77
N VAL A 130 11.27 7.43 2.81
CA VAL A 130 9.87 7.09 2.65
C VAL A 130 9.14 7.15 3.99
N ARG A 131 8.10 7.98 4.06
CA ARG A 131 7.30 8.16 5.27
C ARG A 131 6.29 7.03 5.47
N CYS A 132 6.08 6.64 6.73
CA CYS A 132 4.98 5.81 7.15
C CYS A 132 4.08 6.60 8.11
N TYR A 133 2.78 6.60 7.86
CA TYR A 133 1.79 7.21 8.75
C TYR A 133 1.15 6.16 9.63
N ASP A 134 0.93 6.51 10.90
CA ASP A 134 0.20 5.68 11.84
C ASP A 134 -1.19 6.27 12.07
N LEU A 135 -2.20 5.40 12.17
CA LEU A 135 -3.58 5.80 12.34
C LEU A 135 -3.94 5.90 13.82
N SER A 136 -4.81 6.84 14.15
CA SER A 136 -5.40 6.97 15.49
C SER A 136 -5.95 5.64 16.01
N THR A 137 -5.64 5.29 17.26
CA THR A 137 -6.12 4.05 17.89
C THR A 137 -7.64 4.01 18.05
N ASN A 138 -8.27 5.18 18.23
CA ASN A 138 -9.69 5.28 18.56
C ASN A 138 -10.56 5.64 17.35
N ASP A 139 -9.98 6.20 16.29
CA ASP A 139 -10.72 6.73 15.15
C ASP A 139 -9.97 6.56 13.81
N ALA A 140 -9.31 5.40 13.63
CA ALA A 140 -8.45 5.10 12.49
C ALA A 140 -9.11 5.37 11.13
N TYR A 141 -10.41 5.07 11.01
CA TYR A 141 -11.16 5.23 9.76
C TYR A 141 -11.30 6.70 9.36
N ASN A 142 -11.77 7.56 10.27
CA ASN A 142 -11.95 8.99 9.96
C ASN A 142 -10.61 9.73 9.92
N ASP A 143 -9.62 9.29 10.70
CA ASP A 143 -8.25 9.80 10.62
C ASP A 143 -7.65 9.55 9.23
N LEU A 144 -7.81 8.32 8.70
CA LEU A 144 -7.42 8.01 7.34
C LEU A 144 -8.18 8.84 6.31
N ALA A 145 -9.51 8.95 6.44
CA ALA A 145 -10.35 9.70 5.51
C ALA A 145 -9.98 11.19 5.42
N ARG A 146 -9.64 11.81 6.55
CA ARG A 146 -9.24 13.23 6.61
C ARG A 146 -7.86 13.49 6.01
N ASN A 147 -6.91 12.57 6.22
CA ASN A 147 -5.51 12.82 5.88
C ASN A 147 -5.04 12.17 4.57
N MET A 148 -5.75 11.17 4.04
CA MET A 148 -5.32 10.38 2.88
C MET A 148 -4.99 11.27 1.66
N GLN A 149 -5.81 12.27 1.36
CA GLN A 149 -5.56 13.17 0.23
C GLN A 149 -4.27 13.98 0.44
N GLN A 150 -4.07 14.54 1.63
CA GLN A 150 -2.88 15.32 1.97
C GLN A 150 -1.61 14.48 1.91
N TRP A 151 -1.66 13.23 2.38
CA TRP A 151 -0.52 12.31 2.32
C TRP A 151 -0.14 11.96 0.88
N VAL A 152 -1.13 11.73 0.01
CA VAL A 152 -0.90 11.49 -1.42
C VAL A 152 -0.30 12.74 -2.09
N GLU A 153 -0.83 13.93 -1.79
CA GLU A 153 -0.29 15.20 -2.30
C GLU A 153 1.15 15.42 -1.85
N THR A 154 1.44 15.16 -0.58
CA THR A 154 2.79 15.27 -0.01
C THR A 154 3.75 14.30 -0.70
N ALA A 155 3.35 13.03 -0.89
CA ALA A 155 4.19 12.04 -1.56
C ALA A 155 4.49 12.44 -3.02
N ILE A 156 3.50 12.97 -3.73
CA ILE A 156 3.67 13.44 -5.11
C ILE A 156 4.58 14.68 -5.17
N ALA A 157 4.44 15.62 -4.23
CA ALA A 157 5.30 16.80 -4.16
C ALA A 157 6.75 16.45 -3.81
N GLN A 158 6.97 15.38 -3.06
CA GLN A 158 8.29 14.87 -2.66
C GLN A 158 8.89 13.88 -3.67
N ARG A 159 8.29 13.77 -4.86
CA ARG A 159 8.79 12.90 -5.92
C ARG A 159 10.24 13.28 -6.26
N LYS A 160 11.11 12.27 -6.21
CA LYS A 160 12.52 12.36 -6.65
C LYS A 160 12.61 12.69 -8.14
#